data_AF-W7L8Z9-F1
#
_entry.id   AF-W7L8Z9-F1
#
_cell.length_a   1.000
_cell.length_b   1.000
_cell.length_c   1.000
_cell.angle_alpha   90.00
_cell.angle_beta   90.00
_cell.angle_gamma   90.00
#
_symmetry.space_group_name_H-M   'P 1'
#
loop_
_entity.id
_entity.type
_entity.pdbx_description
1 polymer ?
#
loop_
_entity_poly.entity_id
_entity_poly.type
_entity_poly.pdbx_seq_one_letter_code
_entity_poly.pdbx_strand_id
1 'polypeptide(L)'
;MQEEEMIRKAKELYEAGMSIRKIAQQLNLSYSRARKLLKDAGVQFRGKLPKETEEKIVELGKKGYSANRISKELGVNSNTVLRVLRRYSLVKRKRKLSEANIKVIEEMYKSGASIYKIAKQLKISTNLVVYYLKKLNIYKPTHESYSTSQ
;
A
#
# COMPACT_ATOMS: atom_id res chain seq x y z
N MET A 1 -27.25 21.73 28.65
CA MET A 1 -27.70 20.50 29.36
C MET A 1 -27.79 19.28 28.44
N GLN A 2 -28.82 19.08 27.59
CA GLN A 2 -28.93 17.84 26.78
C GLN A 2 -27.80 17.62 25.76
N GLU A 3 -27.32 18.67 25.09
CA GLU A 3 -26.25 18.54 24.09
C GLU A 3 -24.88 18.28 24.75
N GLU A 4 -24.60 18.87 25.91
CA GLU A 4 -23.37 18.63 26.67
C GLU A 4 -23.27 17.20 27.19
N GLU A 5 -24.41 16.63 27.63
CA GLU A 5 -24.49 15.23 28.05
C GLU A 5 -24.23 14.28 26.87
N MET A 6 -24.76 14.60 25.68
CA MET A 6 -24.46 13.85 24.46
C MET A 6 -22.99 13.93 24.06
N ILE A 7 -22.34 15.10 24.19
CA ILE A 7 -20.91 15.28 23.93
C ILE A 7 -20.08 14.42 24.88
N ARG A 8 -20.39 14.43 26.19
CA ARG A 8 -19.72 13.59 27.20
C ARG A 8 -19.88 12.10 26.89
N LYS A 9 -21.12 11.65 26.66
CA LYS A 9 -21.43 10.24 26.38
C LYS A 9 -20.78 9.76 25.08
N ALA A 10 -20.76 10.59 24.04
CA ALA A 10 -20.06 10.28 22.79
C ALA A 10 -18.54 10.14 23.02
N LYS A 11 -17.95 11.02 23.83
CA LYS A 11 -16.52 10.97 24.19
C LYS A 11 -16.17 9.70 24.95
N GLU A 12 -16.93 9.34 25.99
CA GLU A 12 -16.71 8.12 26.77
C GLU A 12 -16.80 6.86 25.91
N LEU A 13 -17.84 6.73 25.07
CA LEU A 13 -17.99 5.60 24.15
C LEU A 13 -16.83 5.53 23.16
N TYR A 14 -16.37 6.69 22.68
CA TYR A 14 -15.20 6.75 21.82
C TYR A 14 -13.98 6.26 22.55
N GLU A 15 -13.63 6.83 23.71
CA GLU A 15 -12.48 6.45 24.53
C GLU A 15 -12.49 4.96 24.90
N ALA A 16 -13.67 4.37 25.15
CA ALA A 16 -13.87 2.94 25.38
C ALA A 16 -13.57 2.02 24.19
N GLY A 17 -13.27 2.57 23.01
CA GLY A 17 -12.85 1.78 21.83
C GLY A 17 -13.88 1.75 20.70
N MET A 18 -15.06 2.35 20.90
CA MET A 18 -16.15 2.26 19.94
C MET A 18 -15.87 3.08 18.67
N SER A 19 -16.30 2.57 17.51
CA SER A 19 -16.21 3.29 16.24
C SER A 19 -17.28 4.38 16.17
N ILE A 20 -17.01 5.46 15.43
CA ILE A 20 -17.97 6.57 15.24
C ILE A 20 -19.31 6.06 14.69
N ARG A 21 -19.31 5.03 13.84
CA ARG A 21 -20.54 4.42 13.31
C ARG A 21 -21.37 3.73 14.40
N LYS A 22 -20.72 2.97 15.29
CA LYS A 22 -21.41 2.32 16.41
C LYS A 22 -21.92 3.34 17.42
N ILE A 23 -21.14 4.40 17.68
CA ILE A 23 -21.58 5.52 18.54
C ILE A 23 -22.81 6.21 17.93
N ALA A 24 -22.78 6.47 16.62
CA ALA A 24 -23.92 7.06 15.91
C ALA A 24 -25.17 6.18 16.04
N GLN A 25 -25.04 4.86 15.85
CA GLN A 25 -26.15 3.93 16.03
C GLN A 25 -26.67 3.91 17.47
N GLN A 26 -25.78 3.87 18.47
CA GLN A 26 -26.14 3.77 19.88
C GLN A 26 -26.78 5.04 20.44
N LEU A 27 -26.42 6.20 19.89
CA LEU A 27 -27.01 7.49 20.25
C LEU A 27 -28.18 7.89 19.32
N ASN A 28 -28.55 7.02 18.38
CA ASN A 28 -29.57 7.29 17.35
C ASN A 28 -29.30 8.58 16.56
N LEU A 29 -28.05 8.79 16.16
CA LEU A 29 -27.56 9.95 15.43
C LEU A 29 -27.11 9.58 14.01
N SER A 30 -27.11 10.57 13.12
CA SER A 30 -26.38 10.44 11.87
C SER A 30 -24.87 10.40 12.14
N TYR A 31 -24.11 9.72 11.25
CA TYR A 31 -22.65 9.68 11.34
C TYR A 31 -22.02 11.08 11.41
N SER A 32 -22.53 12.02 10.61
CA SER A 32 -22.06 13.40 10.58
C SER A 32 -22.28 14.12 11.91
N ARG A 33 -23.43 13.88 12.56
CA ARG A 33 -23.73 14.48 13.87
C ARG A 33 -22.86 13.88 14.98
N ALA A 34 -22.71 12.55 15.03
CA ALA A 34 -21.80 11.89 15.98
C ALA A 34 -20.35 12.37 15.80
N ARG A 35 -19.90 12.53 14.55
CA ARG A 35 -18.57 13.08 14.25
C ARG A 35 -18.41 14.53 14.71
N LYS A 36 -19.44 15.36 14.56
CA LYS A 36 -19.43 16.75 15.04
C LYS A 36 -19.32 16.79 16.57
N LEU A 37 -20.13 16.02 17.28
CA LEU A 37 -20.07 15.94 18.75
C LEU A 37 -18.69 15.52 19.26
N LEU A 38 -18.05 14.51 18.63
CA LEU A 38 -16.70 14.10 18.97
C LEU A 38 -15.65 15.20 18.69
N LYS A 39 -15.83 15.97 17.61
CA LYS A 39 -14.96 17.11 17.31
C LYS A 39 -15.12 18.21 18.37
N ASP A 40 -16.36 18.51 18.75
CA ASP A 40 -16.69 19.51 19.77
C ASP A 40 -16.22 19.06 21.17
N ALA A 41 -16.19 17.75 21.43
CA ALA A 41 -15.59 17.14 22.62
C ALA A 41 -14.05 17.22 22.68
N GLY A 42 -13.40 17.69 21.60
CA GLY A 42 -11.94 17.79 21.51
C GLY A 42 -11.20 16.45 21.41
N VAL A 43 -11.88 15.35 21.06
CA VAL A 43 -11.20 14.04 20.99
C VAL A 43 -10.23 13.98 19.81
N GLN A 44 -9.08 13.37 20.04
CA GLN A 44 -8.15 13.03 18.97
C GLN A 44 -8.67 11.80 18.23
N PHE A 45 -9.12 12.00 16.98
CA PHE A 45 -9.60 10.88 16.17
C PHE A 45 -8.47 9.87 15.92
N ARG A 46 -8.69 8.64 16.39
CA ARG A 46 -7.89 7.46 16.09
C ARG A 46 -7.68 7.32 14.58
N GLY A 47 -6.44 7.04 14.19
CA GLY A 47 -6.06 6.88 12.79
C GLY A 47 -5.72 8.19 12.07
N LYS A 48 -5.86 9.36 12.70
CA LYS A 48 -5.27 10.60 12.20
C LYS A 48 -3.77 10.59 12.55
N LEU A 49 -2.93 10.66 11.52
CA LEU A 49 -1.49 10.80 11.72
C LEU A 49 -1.20 12.18 12.35
N PRO A 50 -0.31 12.27 13.35
CA PRO A 50 0.15 13.56 13.85
C PRO A 50 0.73 14.40 12.72
N LYS A 51 0.46 15.71 12.73
CA LYS A 51 0.93 16.63 11.67
C LYS A 51 2.45 16.60 11.51
N GLU A 52 3.18 16.60 12.64
CA GLU A 52 4.64 16.51 12.67
C GLU A 52 5.17 15.24 11.97
N THR A 53 4.48 14.12 12.15
CA THR A 53 4.85 12.87 11.48
C THR A 53 4.53 12.93 9.99
N GLU A 54 3.42 13.55 9.60
CA GLU A 54 3.08 13.77 8.19
C GLU A 54 4.13 14.64 7.49
N GLU A 55 4.58 15.72 8.12
CA GLU A 55 5.62 16.61 7.62
C GLU A 55 6.95 15.89 7.43
N LYS A 56 7.39 15.09 8.42
CA LYS A 56 8.60 14.26 8.30
C LYS A 56 8.50 13.25 7.15
N ILE A 57 7.33 12.62 6.94
CA ILE A 57 7.12 11.70 5.81
C ILE A 57 7.28 12.45 4.47
N VAL A 58 6.71 13.65 4.36
CA VAL A 58 6.81 14.48 3.14
C VAL A 58 8.25 14.90 2.89
N GLU A 59 8.98 15.32 3.91
CA GLU A 59 10.39 15.70 3.80
C GLU A 59 11.26 14.53 3.29
N LEU A 60 11.14 13.36 3.92
CA LEU A 60 11.88 12.16 3.49
C LEU A 60 11.45 11.69 2.09
N GLY A 61 10.17 11.84 1.75
CA GLY A 61 9.65 11.58 0.42
C GLY A 61 10.26 12.48 -0.66
N LYS A 62 10.42 13.78 -0.37
CA LYS A 62 11.11 14.73 -1.26
C LYS A 62 12.58 14.38 -1.46
N LYS A 63 13.25 13.86 -0.43
CA LYS A 63 14.62 13.30 -0.52
C LYS A 63 14.68 11.98 -1.32
N GLY A 64 13.54 11.43 -1.73
CA GLY A 64 13.46 10.24 -2.57
C GLY A 64 13.50 8.91 -1.82
N TYR A 65 13.33 8.92 -0.48
CA TYR A 65 13.29 7.69 0.30
C TYR A 65 12.03 6.86 0.00
N SER A 66 12.18 5.54 0.05
CA SER A 66 11.06 4.62 -0.20
C SER A 66 10.10 4.59 0.99
N ALA A 67 8.82 4.32 0.73
CA ALA A 67 7.81 4.21 1.80
C ALA A 67 8.20 3.18 2.87
N ASN A 68 8.87 2.08 2.49
CA ASN A 68 9.34 1.06 3.43
C ASN A 68 10.49 1.57 4.31
N ARG A 69 11.40 2.39 3.76
CA ARG A 69 12.48 2.97 4.56
C ARG A 69 11.94 3.99 5.56
N ILE A 70 11.08 4.90 5.09
CA ILE A 70 10.41 5.91 5.94
C ILE A 70 9.58 5.23 7.03
N SER A 71 8.89 4.13 6.70
CA SER A 71 8.12 3.33 7.64
C SER A 71 8.96 2.80 8.80
N LYS A 72 10.15 2.24 8.50
CA LYS A 72 11.08 1.73 9.52
C LYS A 72 11.66 2.87 10.37
N GLU A 73 12.00 3.98 9.73
CA GLU A 73 12.64 5.13 10.39
C GLU A 73 11.69 5.86 11.34
N LEU A 74 10.40 5.98 10.97
CA LEU A 74 9.40 6.70 11.77
C LEU A 74 8.49 5.78 12.60
N GLY A 75 8.65 4.46 12.51
CA GLY A 75 7.76 3.50 13.17
C GLY A 75 6.30 3.53 12.68
N VAL A 76 6.05 4.12 11.51
CA VAL A 76 4.71 4.27 10.93
C VAL A 76 4.44 3.15 9.95
N ASN A 77 3.21 2.61 9.91
CA ASN A 77 2.82 1.60 8.93
C ASN A 77 3.11 2.07 7.48
N SER A 78 3.75 1.23 6.68
CA SER A 78 4.16 1.54 5.30
C SER A 78 2.99 1.94 4.38
N ASN A 79 1.79 1.42 4.62
CA ASN A 79 0.59 1.83 3.89
C ASN A 79 0.15 3.26 4.25
N THR A 80 0.30 3.65 5.52
CA THR A 80 0.06 5.03 5.96
C THR A 80 1.05 5.99 5.31
N VAL A 81 2.33 5.63 5.31
CA VAL A 81 3.38 6.38 4.62
C VAL A 81 3.07 6.52 3.13
N LEU A 82 2.72 5.42 2.47
CA LEU A 82 2.38 5.43 1.04
C LEU A 82 1.16 6.31 0.74
N ARG A 83 0.14 6.30 1.60
CA ARG A 83 -1.04 7.16 1.47
C ARG A 83 -0.66 8.65 1.57
N VAL A 84 0.19 9.01 2.52
CA VAL A 84 0.70 10.39 2.65
C VAL A 84 1.51 10.76 1.40
N LEU A 85 2.49 9.95 1.00
CA LEU A 85 3.30 10.23 -0.19
C LEU A 85 2.45 10.38 -1.47
N ARG A 86 1.38 9.59 -1.64
CA ARG A 86 0.46 9.73 -2.79
C ARG A 86 -0.31 11.04 -2.77
N ARG A 87 -0.74 11.51 -1.59
CA ARG A 87 -1.44 12.80 -1.43
C ARG A 87 -0.59 13.97 -1.92
N TYR A 88 0.72 13.88 -1.73
CA TYR A 88 1.70 14.89 -2.17
C TYR A 88 2.38 14.55 -3.50
N SER A 89 1.90 13.54 -4.24
CA SER A 89 2.47 13.11 -5.53
C SER A 89 3.96 12.71 -5.47
N LEU A 90 4.45 12.28 -4.31
CA LEU A 90 5.85 11.89 -4.07
C LEU A 90 6.14 10.40 -4.35
N VAL A 91 5.19 9.67 -4.91
CA VAL A 91 5.38 8.24 -5.22
C VAL A 91 5.86 8.08 -6.65
N LYS A 92 7.08 7.56 -6.81
CA LYS A 92 7.57 7.11 -8.12
C LYS A 92 6.69 5.95 -8.61
N ARG A 93 6.03 6.12 -9.75
CA ARG A 93 5.28 5.04 -10.40
C ARG A 93 6.28 3.96 -10.81
N LYS A 94 6.05 2.70 -10.43
CA LYS A 94 6.83 1.58 -10.97
C LYS A 94 6.67 1.59 -12.48
N ARG A 95 7.76 1.79 -13.22
CA ARG A 95 7.75 1.67 -14.69
C ARG A 95 7.36 0.24 -15.04
N LYS A 96 6.27 0.08 -15.78
CA LYS A 96 5.94 -1.21 -16.41
C LYS A 96 6.95 -1.45 -17.53
N LEU A 97 7.26 -2.72 -17.79
CA LEU A 97 8.03 -3.08 -18.98
C LEU A 97 7.22 -2.67 -20.22
N SER A 98 7.88 -2.10 -21.24
CA SER A 98 7.23 -1.72 -22.49
C SER A 98 6.66 -2.94 -23.21
N GLU A 99 5.59 -2.76 -23.98
CA GLU A 99 5.00 -3.84 -24.78
C GLU A 99 5.99 -4.44 -25.76
N ALA A 100 6.88 -3.62 -26.34
CA ALA A 100 7.97 -4.09 -27.20
C ALA A 100 8.89 -5.09 -26.48
N ASN A 101 9.32 -4.77 -25.25
CA ASN A 101 10.16 -5.68 -24.47
C ASN A 101 9.41 -6.95 -24.05
N ILE A 102 8.09 -6.89 -23.85
CA ILE A 102 7.27 -8.08 -23.57
C ILE A 102 7.23 -9.00 -24.80
N LYS A 103 7.08 -8.44 -26.01
CA LYS A 103 7.15 -9.22 -27.26
C LYS A 103 8.51 -9.88 -27.44
N VAL A 104 9.61 -9.15 -27.17
CA VAL A 104 10.96 -9.73 -27.22
C VAL A 104 11.10 -10.92 -26.25
N ILE A 105 10.54 -10.83 -25.03
CA ILE A 105 10.52 -11.97 -24.09
C ILE A 105 9.80 -13.17 -24.70
N GLU A 106 8.63 -12.95 -25.31
CA GLU A 106 7.82 -14.01 -25.91
C GLU A 106 8.53 -14.69 -27.09
N GLU A 107 9.03 -13.92 -28.05
CA GLU A 107 9.70 -14.42 -29.26
C GLU A 107 10.99 -15.16 -28.93
N MET A 108 11.81 -14.60 -28.04
CA MET A 108 13.04 -15.25 -27.61
C MET A 108 12.77 -16.55 -26.85
N TYR A 109 11.73 -16.60 -26.02
CA TYR A 109 11.41 -17.82 -25.27
C TYR A 109 10.84 -18.91 -26.20
N LYS A 110 9.96 -18.54 -27.15
CA LYS A 110 9.43 -19.47 -28.16
C LYS A 110 10.51 -20.03 -29.09
N SER A 111 11.55 -19.25 -29.39
CA SER A 111 12.73 -19.71 -30.14
C SER A 111 13.74 -20.53 -29.32
N GLY A 112 13.42 -20.85 -28.06
CA GLY A 112 14.24 -21.71 -27.20
C GLY A 112 15.36 -20.99 -26.45
N ALA A 113 15.38 -19.64 -26.43
CA ALA A 113 16.37 -18.91 -25.65
C ALA A 113 16.14 -19.13 -24.14
N SER A 114 17.23 -19.30 -23.39
CA SER A 114 17.15 -19.42 -21.94
C SER A 114 16.70 -18.10 -21.29
N ILE A 115 15.99 -18.22 -20.16
CA ILE A 115 15.53 -17.07 -19.35
C ILE A 115 16.69 -16.14 -18.99
N TYR A 116 17.87 -16.72 -18.72
CA TYR A 116 19.09 -15.96 -18.45
C TYR A 116 19.53 -15.12 -19.66
N LYS A 117 19.50 -15.69 -20.88
CA LYS A 117 19.86 -14.97 -22.12
C LYS A 117 18.91 -13.80 -22.37
N ILE A 118 17.60 -14.02 -22.20
CA ILE A 118 16.56 -12.99 -22.33
C ILE A 118 16.78 -11.86 -21.32
N ALA A 119 17.01 -12.21 -20.05
CA ALA A 119 17.26 -11.25 -18.97
C ALA A 119 18.50 -10.39 -19.25
N LYS A 120 19.60 -11.01 -19.70
CA LYS A 120 20.84 -10.32 -20.06
C LYS A 120 20.64 -9.35 -21.24
N GLN A 121 19.91 -9.77 -22.28
CA GLN A 121 19.64 -8.94 -23.45
C GLN A 121 18.79 -7.71 -23.12
N LEU A 122 17.74 -7.89 -22.32
CA LEU A 122 16.82 -6.80 -21.94
C LEU A 122 17.31 -5.99 -20.73
N LYS A 123 18.45 -6.35 -20.12
CA LYS A 123 18.99 -5.76 -18.88
C LYS A 123 17.95 -5.71 -17.75
N ILE A 124 17.19 -6.79 -17.60
CA ILE A 124 16.17 -6.97 -16.55
C ILE A 124 16.46 -8.21 -15.72
N SER A 125 15.80 -8.36 -14.56
CA SER A 125 15.97 -9.55 -13.74
C SER A 125 15.30 -10.78 -14.36
N THR A 126 15.89 -11.96 -14.13
CA THR A 126 15.30 -13.25 -14.52
C THR A 126 13.91 -13.45 -13.94
N ASN A 127 13.68 -13.02 -12.70
CA ASN A 127 12.36 -13.04 -12.06
C ASN A 127 11.32 -12.21 -12.82
N LEU A 128 11.72 -11.06 -13.40
CA LEU A 128 10.81 -10.24 -14.19
C LEU A 128 10.46 -10.94 -15.52
N VAL A 129 11.42 -11.61 -16.14
CA VAL A 129 11.18 -12.46 -17.33
C VAL A 129 10.19 -13.57 -17.00
N VAL A 130 10.44 -14.35 -15.93
CA VAL A 130 9.54 -15.42 -15.47
C VAL A 130 8.13 -14.90 -15.19
N TYR A 131 8.02 -13.74 -14.53
CA TYR A 131 6.74 -13.10 -14.26
C TYR A 131 5.95 -12.83 -15.55
N TYR A 132 6.59 -12.26 -16.59
CA TYR A 132 5.93 -12.01 -17.87
C TYR A 132 5.62 -13.29 -18.64
N LEU A 133 6.50 -14.30 -18.62
CA LEU A 133 6.22 -15.60 -19.23
C LEU A 133 5.02 -16.32 -18.59
N LYS A 134 4.89 -16.26 -17.25
CA LYS A 134 3.71 -16.77 -16.53
C LYS A 134 2.46 -15.98 -16.89
N LYS A 135 2.57 -14.65 -16.97
CA LYS A 135 1.45 -13.78 -17.36
C LYS A 135 0.96 -14.07 -18.80
N LEU A 136 1.86 -14.49 -19.68
CA LEU A 136 1.57 -14.91 -21.06
C LEU A 136 1.16 -16.39 -21.17
N ASN A 137 1.12 -17.14 -20.06
CA ASN A 137 0.82 -18.58 -20.00
C ASN A 137 1.74 -19.47 -20.87
N ILE A 138 2.99 -19.05 -21.10
CA ILE A 138 3.97 -19.83 -21.89
C ILE A 138 5.10 -20.42 -21.06
N TYR A 139 5.19 -20.07 -19.76
CA TYR A 139 6.26 -20.55 -18.89
C TYR A 139 6.16 -22.05 -18.60
N LYS A 140 7.22 -22.80 -18.94
CA LYS A 140 7.38 -24.21 -18.57
C LYS A 140 8.43 -24.33 -17.44
N PRO A 141 8.05 -24.79 -16.23
CA PRO A 141 8.99 -25.03 -15.14
C PRO A 141 9.93 -26.18 -15.50
N THR A 142 11.23 -25.99 -15.31
CA THR A 142 12.28 -27.00 -15.60
C THR A 142 12.36 -28.14 -14.57
N HIS A 143 11.36 -28.31 -13.69
CA HIS A 143 11.40 -29.33 -12.63
C HIS A 143 11.00 -30.74 -13.09
N GLU A 144 10.59 -30.94 -14.35
CA GLU A 144 10.28 -32.28 -14.91
C GLU A 144 11.52 -33.07 -15.37
N SER A 145 12.72 -32.49 -15.39
CA SER A 145 13.93 -33.15 -15.92
C SER A 145 14.90 -33.71 -14.88
N TYR A 146 14.47 -33.90 -13.62
CA TYR A 146 15.29 -34.54 -12.57
C TYR A 146 14.65 -35.79 -11.94
N SER A 147 13.62 -36.38 -12.55
CA SER A 147 13.00 -37.62 -12.08
C SER A 147 13.25 -38.77 -13.06
N THR A 148 14.51 -39.18 -13.21
CA THR A 148 14.89 -40.54 -13.66
C THR A 148 16.40 -40.69 -13.50
N SER A 149 16.84 -41.37 -12.42
CA SER A 149 18.03 -42.23 -12.34
C SER A 149 18.19 -42.74 -10.90
N GLN A 150 17.46 -43.80 -10.56
CA GLN A 150 17.96 -44.93 -9.75
C GLN A 150 17.35 -46.19 -10.34
#